data_AF-A0A225DAI3-F1
#
_entry.id   AF-A0A225DAI3-F1
#
_cell.length_a   1.000
_cell.length_b   1.000
_cell.length_c   1.000
_cell.angle_alpha   90.00
_cell.angle_beta   90.00
_cell.angle_gamma   90.00
#
_symmetry.space_group_name_H-M   'P 1'
#
loop_
_entity.id
_entity.type
_entity.pdbx_description
1 polymer ?
#
loop_
_entity_poly.entity_id
_entity_poly.type
_entity_poly.pdbx_seq_one_letter_code
_entity_poly.pdbx_strand_id
1 'polypeptide(L)'
;MKCEVVQNRLLALPDSHRVPDDLRAHVTTCTGCTAFLATAARLDGLLAALPVPQSSADVKAAFLERVTEAGPVIKRIPTIPRPDSTIDLRAVLMKNGRWKYAGALAASLLIGAGVWVAVGGKRAPGQPETVALKHELLNREVKHFDELANATTPPERIAVWSAVAADLRGEAKALYVAAQEPEMRALARMYEKAVREGVVAQAELLSPAPMPTAEKREALTEAANRLTEAEAEATSLAATAPPQSKNALLAIAKTAKDGKTKLLALRG
;
A
#
# COMPACT_ATOMS: atom_id res chain seq x y z
N MET A 1 16.50 0.58 -25.51
CA MET A 1 16.54 0.84 -24.05
C MET A 1 15.21 0.39 -23.44
N LYS A 2 15.17 -0.17 -22.22
CA LYS A 2 13.91 -0.56 -21.56
C LYS A 2 13.20 0.70 -21.03
N CYS A 3 11.88 0.77 -21.13
CA CYS A 3 11.09 1.93 -20.70
C CYS A 3 11.33 2.31 -19.23
N GLU A 4 11.44 1.32 -18.35
CA GLU A 4 11.69 1.54 -16.90
C GLU A 4 13.01 2.29 -16.65
N VAL A 5 14.08 1.95 -17.37
CA VAL A 5 15.38 2.63 -17.25
C VAL A 5 15.28 4.07 -17.72
N VAL A 6 14.52 4.32 -18.79
CA VAL A 6 14.31 5.67 -19.33
C VAL A 6 13.50 6.51 -18.33
N GLN A 7 12.40 5.98 -17.82
CA GLN A 7 11.54 6.66 -16.85
C GLN A 7 12.29 7.02 -15.56
N ASN A 8 13.08 6.10 -15.02
CA ASN A 8 13.90 6.37 -13.83
C ASN A 8 14.96 7.45 -14.10
N ARG A 9 15.57 7.46 -15.29
CA ARG A 9 16.51 8.52 -15.67
C ARG A 9 15.83 9.86 -15.88
N LEU A 10 14.62 9.89 -16.46
CA LEU A 10 13.82 11.12 -16.61
C LEU A 10 13.44 11.71 -15.25
N LEU A 11 13.07 10.89 -14.26
CA LEU A 11 12.76 11.34 -12.89
C LEU A 11 13.98 11.89 -12.14
N ALA A 12 15.19 11.48 -12.53
CA ALA A 12 16.43 11.97 -11.92
C ALA A 12 16.90 13.31 -12.49
N LEU A 13 16.24 13.85 -13.52
CA LEU A 13 16.60 15.14 -14.10
C LEU A 13 16.16 16.28 -13.17
N PRO A 14 17.00 17.30 -12.95
CA PRO A 14 16.61 18.50 -12.20
C PRO A 14 15.48 19.30 -12.88
N ASP A 15 15.37 19.16 -14.19
CA ASP A 15 14.39 19.86 -15.04
C ASP A 15 13.85 18.85 -16.07
N SER A 16 12.58 18.48 -15.94
CA SER A 16 11.94 17.51 -16.83
C SER A 16 11.79 18.03 -18.27
N HIS A 17 11.95 19.33 -18.51
CA HIS A 17 11.93 19.91 -19.86
C HIS A 17 13.24 19.70 -20.62
N ARG A 18 14.35 19.40 -19.94
CA ARG A 18 15.69 19.23 -20.53
C ARG A 18 16.09 17.77 -20.65
N VAL A 19 15.52 17.07 -21.62
CA VAL A 19 15.83 15.65 -21.89
C VAL A 19 17.21 15.51 -22.57
N PRO A 20 18.16 14.77 -21.98
CA PRO A 20 19.44 14.44 -22.60
C PRO A 20 19.27 13.67 -23.93
N ASP A 21 20.22 13.84 -24.85
CA ASP A 21 20.11 13.29 -26.21
C ASP A 21 20.08 11.76 -26.26
N ASP A 22 20.73 11.07 -25.30
CA ASP A 22 20.69 9.62 -25.18
C ASP A 22 19.28 9.09 -24.83
N LEU A 23 18.49 9.88 -24.11
CA LEU A 23 17.09 9.56 -23.78
C LEU A 23 16.12 10.02 -24.88
N ARG A 24 16.42 11.14 -25.55
CA ARG A 24 15.56 11.79 -26.55
C ARG A 24 15.17 10.84 -27.70
N ALA A 25 16.12 10.05 -28.20
CA ALA A 25 15.87 9.06 -29.25
C ALA A 25 14.84 8.00 -28.85
N HIS A 26 14.84 7.57 -27.58
CA HIS A 26 13.85 6.62 -27.08
C HIS A 26 12.50 7.28 -26.79
N VAL A 27 12.51 8.46 -26.15
CA VAL A 27 11.27 9.15 -25.78
C VAL A 27 10.44 9.47 -27.03
N THR A 28 11.08 9.95 -28.10
CA THR A 28 10.41 10.32 -29.36
C THR A 28 9.80 9.14 -30.11
N THR A 29 10.30 7.92 -29.90
CA THR A 29 9.81 6.69 -30.58
C THR A 29 8.83 5.89 -29.72
N CYS A 30 8.83 6.12 -28.40
CA CYS A 30 8.00 5.38 -27.44
C CYS A 30 6.85 6.26 -26.90
N THR A 31 5.62 5.94 -27.29
CA THR A 31 4.40 6.63 -26.85
C THR A 31 4.24 6.65 -25.32
N GLY A 32 4.57 5.54 -24.64
CA GLY A 32 4.53 5.44 -23.19
C GLY A 32 5.50 6.40 -22.49
N CYS A 33 6.75 6.50 -22.98
CA CYS A 33 7.74 7.43 -22.43
C CYS A 33 7.42 8.90 -22.78
N THR A 34 6.81 9.16 -23.94
CA THR A 34 6.31 10.50 -24.30
C THR A 34 5.20 10.95 -23.33
N ALA A 35 4.21 10.10 -23.08
CA ALA A 35 3.11 10.41 -22.16
C ALA A 35 3.60 10.60 -20.71
N PHE A 36 4.58 9.79 -20.29
CA PHE A 36 5.25 9.93 -19.00
C PHE A 36 5.94 11.28 -18.86
N LEU A 37 6.73 11.70 -19.85
CA LEU A 37 7.43 12.98 -19.85
C LEU A 37 6.45 14.17 -19.79
N ALA A 38 5.37 14.12 -20.57
CA ALA A 38 4.33 15.15 -20.54
C ALA A 38 3.65 15.26 -19.17
N THR A 39 3.47 14.13 -18.49
CA THR A 39 2.92 14.10 -17.12
C THR A 39 3.90 14.71 -16.12
N ALA A 40 5.19 14.37 -16.19
CA ALA A 40 6.23 14.94 -15.34
C ALA A 40 6.31 16.48 -15.51
N ALA A 41 6.38 16.96 -16.75
CA ALA A 41 6.38 18.40 -17.07
C ALA A 41 5.14 19.13 -16.54
N ARG A 42 3.96 18.51 -16.62
CA ARG A 42 2.73 19.08 -16.04
C ARG A 42 2.81 19.18 -14.52
N LEU A 43 3.35 18.17 -13.84
CA LEU A 43 3.51 18.19 -12.39
C LEU A 43 4.53 19.26 -11.97
N ASP A 44 5.64 19.39 -12.67
CA ASP A 44 6.63 20.45 -12.42
C ASP A 44 6.01 21.84 -12.57
N GLY A 45 5.19 22.06 -13.61
CA GLY A 45 4.45 23.31 -13.80
C GLY A 45 3.46 23.60 -12.67
N LEU A 46 2.75 22.58 -12.18
CA LEU A 46 1.85 22.72 -11.04
C LEU A 46 2.62 23.02 -9.75
N LEU A 47 3.75 22.36 -9.50
CA LEU A 47 4.59 22.60 -8.34
C LEU A 47 5.20 24.00 -8.36
N ALA A 48 5.64 24.48 -9.53
CA ALA A 48 6.15 25.84 -9.70
C ALA A 48 5.07 26.91 -9.51
N ALA A 49 3.81 26.59 -9.81
CA ALA A 49 2.67 27.48 -9.61
C ALA A 49 2.13 27.48 -8.16
N LEU A 50 2.58 26.55 -7.30
CA LEU A 50 2.18 26.58 -5.90
C LEU A 50 2.72 27.86 -5.27
N PRO A 51 1.86 28.65 -4.59
CA PRO A 51 2.31 29.84 -3.89
C PRO A 51 3.26 29.41 -2.78
N VAL A 52 4.57 29.61 -2.99
CA VAL A 52 5.54 29.50 -1.92
C VAL A 52 5.28 30.69 -1.01
N PRO A 53 4.83 30.49 0.24
CA PRO A 53 4.62 31.60 1.15
C PRO A 53 5.95 32.36 1.26
N GLN A 54 5.92 33.66 0.98
CA GLN A 54 7.09 34.50 1.16
C GLN A 54 7.43 34.50 2.64
N SER A 55 8.46 33.75 3.02
CA SER A 55 9.03 33.87 4.36
C SER A 55 9.89 35.12 4.37
N SER A 56 9.69 35.99 5.37
CA SER A 56 10.63 37.08 5.60
C SER A 56 12.01 36.49 5.88
N ALA A 57 13.06 37.24 5.50
CA ALA A 57 14.44 36.83 5.76
C ALA A 57 14.65 36.48 7.25
N ASP A 58 13.99 37.22 8.14
CA ASP A 58 14.04 37.01 9.59
C ASP A 58 13.41 35.68 10.03
N VAL A 59 12.26 35.30 9.47
CA VAL A 59 11.60 34.01 9.81
C VAL A 59 12.45 32.84 9.32
N LYS A 60 13.06 32.98 8.13
CA LYS A 60 13.96 31.96 7.59
C LYS A 60 15.25 31.86 8.41
N ALA A 61 15.83 32.98 8.81
CA ALA A 61 17.00 33.02 9.69
C ALA A 61 16.69 32.37 11.05
N ALA A 62 15.58 32.74 11.69
CA ALA A 62 15.15 32.16 12.96
C ALA A 62 14.79 30.66 12.85
N PHE A 63 14.28 30.20 11.71
CA PHE A 63 14.10 28.77 11.46
C PHE A 63 15.44 28.04 11.31
N LEU A 64 16.36 28.58 10.50
CA LEU A 64 17.69 27.98 10.33
C LEU A 64 18.46 27.95 11.65
N GLU A 65 18.37 29.01 12.43
CA GLU A 65 18.96 29.10 13.78
C GLU A 65 18.39 28.00 14.69
N ARG A 66 17.06 27.84 14.75
CA ARG A 66 16.42 26.73 15.49
C ARG A 66 16.82 25.34 14.99
N VAL A 67 16.98 25.15 13.68
CA VAL A 67 17.44 23.88 13.11
C VAL A 67 18.90 23.62 13.46
N THR A 68 19.75 24.65 13.48
CA THR A 68 21.15 24.52 13.88
C THR A 68 21.34 24.35 15.39
N GLU A 69 20.50 25.02 16.19
CA GLU A 69 20.51 24.96 17.66
C GLU A 69 19.95 23.63 18.18
N ALA A 70 18.98 23.04 17.47
CA ALA A 70 18.56 21.65 17.68
C ALA A 70 19.70 20.64 17.46
N GLY A 71 20.87 21.10 16.99
CA GLY A 71 22.00 20.29 16.58
C GLY A 71 21.69 19.53 15.29
N PRO A 72 22.66 18.80 14.72
CA PRO A 72 22.36 17.89 13.62
C PRO A 72 21.29 16.90 14.09
N VAL A 73 20.04 17.07 13.65
CA VAL A 73 18.96 16.08 13.89
C VAL A 73 19.37 14.71 13.35
N ILE A 74 20.31 14.70 12.40
CA ILE A 74 21.04 13.53 11.96
C ILE A 74 22.41 13.48 12.68
N LYS A 75 22.43 13.24 14.00
CA LYS A 75 23.69 13.08 14.78
C LYS A 75 24.61 11.98 14.25
N ARG A 76 24.08 11.10 13.40
CA ARG A 76 24.82 10.21 12.53
C ARG A 76 24.01 10.08 11.25
N ILE A 77 24.42 10.71 10.16
CA ILE A 77 24.16 10.07 8.87
C ILE A 77 24.87 8.73 9.06
N PRO A 78 24.18 7.58 9.08
CA PRO A 78 24.92 6.34 9.03
C PRO A 78 25.79 6.50 7.80
N THR A 79 27.11 6.65 8.01
CA THR A 79 28.07 6.34 6.98
C THR A 79 27.75 4.89 6.71
N ILE A 80 26.87 4.65 5.73
CA ILE A 80 26.69 3.35 5.13
C ILE A 80 28.12 3.05 4.71
N PRO A 81 28.84 2.14 5.41
CA PRO A 81 30.21 1.84 5.04
C PRO A 81 30.11 1.51 3.57
N ARG A 82 30.79 2.29 2.73
CA ARG A 82 30.85 2.02 1.31
C ARG A 82 31.38 0.60 1.27
N PRO A 83 30.55 -0.39 0.91
CA PRO A 83 31.00 -1.75 1.03
C PRO A 83 32.15 -1.86 0.05
N ASP A 84 33.35 -2.14 0.56
CA ASP A 84 34.40 -2.69 -0.27
C ASP A 84 33.71 -3.81 -1.05
N SER A 85 33.78 -3.70 -2.37
CA SER A 85 32.88 -4.31 -3.34
C SER A 85 33.11 -5.82 -3.50
N THR A 86 33.31 -6.52 -2.40
CA THR A 86 33.34 -7.97 -2.28
C THR A 86 32.35 -8.46 -1.23
N ILE A 87 31.31 -7.67 -0.91
CA ILE A 87 30.10 -8.27 -0.33
C ILE A 87 29.52 -9.18 -1.42
N ASP A 88 29.79 -10.47 -1.27
CA ASP A 88 29.19 -11.53 -2.05
C ASP A 88 27.67 -11.50 -1.80
N LEU A 89 26.99 -10.68 -2.59
CA LEU A 89 25.53 -10.56 -2.61
C LEU A 89 24.89 -11.94 -2.73
N ARG A 90 25.57 -12.92 -3.33
CA ARG A 90 25.12 -14.31 -3.42
C ARG A 90 25.08 -15.00 -2.05
N ALA A 91 26.06 -14.76 -1.17
CA ALA A 91 26.10 -15.34 0.16
C ALA A 91 25.00 -14.78 1.09
N VAL A 92 24.70 -13.48 0.98
CA VAL A 92 23.62 -12.86 1.78
C VAL A 92 22.23 -13.20 1.21
N LEU A 93 22.09 -13.31 -0.11
CA LEU A 93 20.83 -13.72 -0.76
C LEU A 93 20.49 -15.20 -0.54
N MET A 94 21.49 -16.06 -0.34
CA MET A 94 21.28 -17.50 -0.10
C MET A 94 21.04 -17.85 1.37
N LYS A 95 21.44 -17.00 2.32
CA LYS A 95 21.35 -17.36 3.75
C LYS A 95 19.94 -17.24 4.33
N ASN A 96 19.06 -16.40 3.77
CA ASN A 96 17.65 -16.29 4.18
C ASN A 96 16.73 -16.03 2.96
N GLY A 97 16.44 -17.08 2.18
CA GLY A 97 15.73 -17.03 0.89
C GLY A 97 14.24 -16.62 0.90
N ARG A 98 13.75 -15.82 1.86
CA ARG A 98 12.32 -15.47 2.00
C ARG A 98 12.01 -13.97 2.01
N TRP A 99 12.99 -13.09 1.81
CA TRP A 99 12.78 -11.62 1.83
C TRP A 99 12.10 -11.01 0.59
N LYS A 100 11.81 -11.80 -0.44
CA LYS A 100 11.17 -11.30 -1.67
C LYS A 100 9.73 -10.80 -1.49
N TYR A 101 9.11 -11.03 -0.34
CA TYR A 101 7.68 -10.75 -0.13
C TYR A 101 7.39 -9.49 0.71
N ALA A 102 8.36 -8.99 1.50
CA ALA A 102 8.11 -7.86 2.42
C ALA A 102 8.17 -6.47 1.75
N GLY A 103 9.04 -6.28 0.75
CA GLY A 103 9.19 -4.99 0.05
C GLY A 103 8.19 -4.72 -1.08
N ALA A 104 7.56 -5.77 -1.63
CA ALA A 104 6.69 -5.65 -2.80
C ALA A 104 5.26 -5.18 -2.46
N LEU A 105 4.81 -5.38 -1.22
CA LEU A 105 3.41 -5.15 -0.82
C LEU A 105 3.06 -3.66 -0.70
N ALA A 106 3.91 -2.84 -0.06
CA ALA A 106 3.67 -1.39 0.08
C ALA A 106 3.63 -0.67 -1.27
N ALA A 107 4.48 -1.06 -2.22
CA ALA A 107 4.49 -0.49 -3.58
C ALA A 107 3.24 -0.91 -4.38
N SER A 108 2.75 -2.15 -4.23
CA SER A 108 1.61 -2.63 -5.02
C SER A 108 0.25 -2.03 -4.59
N LEU A 109 0.08 -1.65 -3.32
CA LEU A 109 -1.12 -0.95 -2.85
C LEU A 109 -1.14 0.50 -3.35
N LEU A 110 -0.01 1.20 -3.32
CA LEU A 110 0.12 2.56 -3.86
C LEU A 110 -0.06 2.60 -5.40
N ILE A 111 0.45 1.59 -6.12
CA ILE A 111 0.23 1.48 -7.58
C ILE A 111 -1.24 1.15 -7.86
N GLY A 112 -1.90 0.32 -7.06
CA GLY A 112 -3.32 0.00 -7.22
C GLY A 112 -4.23 1.23 -7.07
N ALA A 113 -4.02 2.04 -6.02
CA ALA A 113 -4.74 3.29 -5.81
C ALA A 113 -4.40 4.34 -6.89
N GLY A 114 -3.12 4.45 -7.28
CA GLY A 114 -2.68 5.38 -8.31
C GLY A 114 -3.22 5.07 -9.71
N VAL A 115 -3.31 3.78 -10.07
CA VAL A 115 -3.87 3.35 -11.37
C VAL A 115 -5.38 3.55 -11.43
N TRP A 116 -6.10 3.38 -10.31
CA TRP A 116 -7.54 3.68 -10.25
C TRP A 116 -7.82 5.17 -10.47
N VAL A 117 -7.02 6.05 -9.86
CA VAL A 117 -7.12 7.51 -10.06
C VAL A 117 -6.74 7.91 -11.49
N ALA A 118 -5.75 7.25 -12.10
CA ALA A 118 -5.29 7.59 -13.45
C ALA A 118 -6.17 7.05 -14.59
N VAL A 119 -6.80 5.87 -14.42
CA VAL A 119 -7.54 5.18 -15.49
C VAL A 119 -9.07 5.29 -15.33
N GLY A 120 -9.59 5.44 -14.11
CA GLY A 120 -11.04 5.49 -13.83
C GLY A 120 -11.68 6.89 -13.95
N GLY A 121 -10.89 7.94 -14.17
CA GLY A 121 -11.31 9.33 -13.98
C GLY A 121 -11.92 10.08 -15.18
N LYS A 122 -12.47 9.41 -16.21
CA LYS A 122 -13.26 10.12 -17.22
C LYS A 122 -14.66 10.40 -16.66
N ARG A 123 -14.77 11.42 -15.81
CA ARG A 123 -16.06 11.94 -15.33
C ARG A 123 -16.89 12.40 -16.53
N ALA A 124 -18.08 11.85 -16.69
CA ALA A 124 -19.06 12.39 -17.63
C ALA A 124 -19.44 13.82 -17.20
N PRO A 125 -19.58 14.78 -18.13
CA PRO A 125 -20.02 16.12 -17.79
C PRO A 125 -21.45 16.06 -17.22
N GLY A 126 -21.66 16.61 -16.03
CA GLY A 126 -22.97 16.70 -15.38
C GLY A 126 -23.15 15.89 -14.08
N GLN A 127 -22.10 15.26 -13.53
CA GLN A 127 -22.23 14.70 -12.19
C GLN A 127 -22.29 15.82 -11.13
N PRO A 128 -23.28 15.78 -10.22
CA PRO A 128 -23.41 16.76 -9.15
C PRO A 128 -22.16 16.76 -8.29
N GLU A 129 -21.80 17.95 -7.81
CA GLU A 129 -20.66 18.20 -6.94
C GLU A 129 -20.73 17.28 -5.73
N THR A 130 -19.93 16.20 -5.75
CA THR A 130 -19.79 15.30 -4.61
C THR A 130 -19.13 16.10 -3.51
N VAL A 131 -19.93 16.53 -2.53
CA VAL A 131 -19.47 17.02 -1.22
C VAL A 131 -18.29 16.15 -0.81
N ALA A 132 -17.15 16.77 -0.50
CA ALA A 132 -15.94 16.07 -0.08
C ALA A 132 -16.23 15.30 1.22
N LEU A 133 -16.79 14.10 1.09
CA LEU A 133 -16.94 13.16 2.17
C LEU A 133 -15.52 12.87 2.64
N LYS A 134 -15.22 13.26 3.88
CA LYS A 134 -14.02 12.78 4.57
C LYS A 134 -14.06 11.25 4.49
N HIS A 135 -13.15 10.67 3.73
CA HIS A 135 -13.08 9.22 3.56
C HIS A 135 -12.54 8.61 4.86
N GLU A 136 -13.43 8.28 5.80
CA GLU A 136 -13.04 7.68 7.09
C GLU A 136 -12.20 6.41 6.90
N LEU A 137 -12.49 5.63 5.86
CA LEU A 137 -11.71 4.46 5.48
C LEU A 137 -10.24 4.81 5.21
N LEU A 138 -9.97 5.91 4.51
CA LEU A 138 -8.61 6.34 4.20
C LEU A 138 -7.86 6.72 5.49
N ASN A 139 -8.53 7.39 6.42
CA ASN A 139 -7.92 7.74 7.71
C ASN A 139 -7.58 6.49 8.52
N ARG A 140 -8.46 5.48 8.52
CA ARG A 140 -8.20 4.19 9.18
C ARG A 140 -7.07 3.43 8.49
N GLU A 141 -7.01 3.44 7.16
CA GLU A 141 -5.95 2.78 6.39
C GLU A 141 -4.58 3.40 6.66
N VAL A 142 -4.47 4.73 6.67
CA VAL A 142 -3.22 5.43 7.04
C VAL A 142 -2.79 5.04 8.44
N LYS A 143 -3.72 4.98 9.39
CA LYS A 143 -3.44 4.54 10.76
C LYS A 143 -2.91 3.10 10.79
N HIS A 144 -3.52 2.19 10.04
CA HIS A 144 -3.04 0.80 9.98
C HIS A 144 -1.67 0.66 9.33
N PHE A 145 -1.29 1.52 8.38
CA PHE A 145 0.07 1.52 7.84
C PHE A 145 1.10 1.96 8.88
N ASP A 146 0.78 2.95 9.71
CA ASP A 146 1.63 3.34 10.84
C ASP A 146 1.71 2.20 11.87
N GLU A 147 0.60 1.60 12.26
CA GLU A 147 0.57 0.42 13.15
C GLU A 147 1.39 -0.75 12.57
N LEU A 148 1.30 -1.00 11.26
CA LEU A 148 2.05 -2.07 10.61
C LEU A 148 3.55 -1.77 10.49
N ALA A 149 3.93 -0.50 10.35
CA ALA A 149 5.33 -0.08 10.39
C ALA A 149 5.93 -0.27 11.78
N ASN A 150 5.14 -0.04 12.82
CA ASN A 150 5.53 -0.20 14.22
C ASN A 150 5.43 -1.66 14.72
N ALA A 151 4.63 -2.51 14.07
CA ALA A 151 4.51 -3.93 14.39
C ALA A 151 5.79 -4.69 13.98
N THR A 152 6.57 -5.13 14.98
CA THR A 152 7.87 -5.78 14.74
C THR A 152 7.79 -7.30 14.74
N THR A 153 6.76 -7.87 15.38
CA THR A 153 6.60 -9.32 15.50
C THR A 153 5.50 -9.84 14.56
N PRO A 154 5.57 -11.10 14.10
CA PRO A 154 4.50 -11.66 13.27
C PRO A 154 3.11 -11.68 13.94
N PRO A 155 2.93 -11.96 15.25
CA PRO A 155 1.62 -11.86 15.90
C PRO A 155 1.04 -10.45 15.86
N GLU A 156 1.84 -9.43 16.15
CA GLU A 156 1.41 -8.02 16.03
C GLU A 156 0.94 -7.72 14.62
N ARG A 157 1.70 -8.16 13.61
CA ARG A 157 1.34 -7.97 12.19
C ARG A 157 0.06 -8.72 11.83
N ILE A 158 -0.16 -9.93 12.35
CA ILE A 158 -1.43 -10.66 12.17
C ILE A 158 -2.60 -9.87 12.74
N ALA A 159 -2.44 -9.29 13.94
CA ALA A 159 -3.49 -8.49 14.58
C ALA A 159 -3.84 -7.24 13.75
N VAL A 160 -2.83 -6.50 13.28
CA VAL A 160 -3.03 -5.31 12.42
C VAL A 160 -3.68 -5.69 11.09
N TRP A 161 -3.20 -6.71 10.39
CA TRP A 161 -3.82 -7.17 9.14
C TRP A 161 -5.24 -7.70 9.33
N SER A 162 -5.53 -8.32 10.48
CA SER A 162 -6.89 -8.76 10.81
C SER A 162 -7.82 -7.57 11.06
N ALA A 163 -7.32 -6.46 11.61
CA ALA A 163 -8.08 -5.22 11.74
C ALA A 163 -8.36 -4.59 10.36
N VAL A 164 -7.36 -4.51 9.47
CA VAL A 164 -7.53 -4.04 8.09
C VAL A 164 -8.61 -4.85 7.36
N ALA A 165 -8.57 -6.18 7.47
CA ALA A 165 -9.60 -7.04 6.89
C ALA A 165 -10.99 -6.77 7.48
N ALA A 166 -11.09 -6.54 8.80
CA ALA A 166 -12.35 -6.22 9.46
C ALA A 166 -12.94 -4.87 8.98
N ASP A 167 -12.09 -3.86 8.77
CA ASP A 167 -12.48 -2.55 8.23
C ASP A 167 -12.98 -2.65 6.79
N LEU A 168 -12.26 -3.39 5.93
CA LEU A 168 -12.68 -3.64 4.55
C LEU A 168 -14.02 -4.39 4.46
N ARG A 169 -14.25 -5.35 5.37
CA ARG A 169 -15.56 -6.01 5.53
C ARG A 169 -16.63 -5.01 5.96
N GLY A 170 -16.34 -4.16 6.94
CA GLY A 170 -17.25 -3.13 7.43
C GLY A 170 -17.68 -2.17 6.32
N GLU A 171 -16.74 -1.77 5.47
CA GLU A 171 -17.02 -0.93 4.30
C GLU A 171 -17.88 -1.66 3.27
N ALA A 172 -17.57 -2.92 2.96
CA ALA A 172 -18.39 -3.73 2.06
C ALA A 172 -19.83 -3.88 2.57
N LYS A 173 -20.01 -4.02 3.88
CA LYS A 173 -21.33 -4.02 4.54
C LYS A 173 -22.04 -2.68 4.47
N ALA A 174 -21.33 -1.56 4.59
CA ALA A 174 -21.96 -0.24 4.48
C ALA A 174 -22.41 0.04 3.03
N LEU A 175 -21.67 -0.47 2.05
CA LEU A 175 -21.82 -0.09 0.65
C LEU A 175 -22.64 -1.07 -0.20
N TYR A 176 -22.84 -2.33 0.19
CA TYR A 176 -23.39 -3.36 -0.72
C TYR A 176 -24.76 -3.04 -1.35
N VAL A 177 -25.56 -2.16 -0.75
CA VAL A 177 -26.86 -1.75 -1.32
C VAL A 177 -26.69 -0.69 -2.42
N ALA A 178 -25.76 0.24 -2.24
CA ALA A 178 -25.63 1.45 -3.07
C ALA A 178 -24.45 1.41 -4.04
N ALA A 179 -23.40 0.63 -3.75
CA ALA A 179 -22.20 0.57 -4.57
C ALA A 179 -22.44 -0.16 -5.89
N GLN A 180 -21.64 0.25 -6.88
CA GLN A 180 -21.63 -0.38 -8.18
C GLN A 180 -20.82 -1.68 -8.15
N GLU A 181 -21.10 -2.60 -9.08
CA GLU A 181 -20.37 -3.87 -9.18
C GLU A 181 -18.83 -3.72 -9.19
N PRO A 182 -18.22 -2.77 -9.93
CA PRO A 182 -16.77 -2.62 -9.96
C PRO A 182 -16.17 -2.23 -8.59
N GLU A 183 -16.89 -1.42 -7.82
CA GLU A 183 -16.47 -0.94 -6.50
C GLU A 183 -16.52 -2.09 -5.49
N MET A 184 -17.64 -2.83 -5.45
CA MET A 184 -17.76 -4.01 -4.60
C MET A 184 -16.71 -5.07 -4.94
N ARG A 185 -16.43 -5.27 -6.23
CA ARG A 185 -15.35 -6.17 -6.67
C ARG A 185 -13.98 -5.70 -6.23
N ALA A 186 -13.73 -4.38 -6.21
CA ALA A 186 -12.49 -3.81 -5.70
C ALA A 186 -12.32 -4.07 -4.20
N LEU A 187 -13.37 -3.82 -3.40
CA LEU A 187 -13.38 -4.12 -1.95
C LEU A 187 -13.10 -5.60 -1.68
N ALA A 188 -13.75 -6.50 -2.40
CA ALA A 188 -13.52 -7.94 -2.26
C ALA A 188 -12.06 -8.34 -2.55
N ARG A 189 -11.42 -7.74 -3.57
CA ARG A 189 -10.00 -7.98 -3.86
C ARG A 189 -9.06 -7.43 -2.79
N MET A 190 -9.36 -6.25 -2.24
CA MET A 190 -8.57 -5.68 -1.14
C MET A 190 -8.67 -6.56 0.11
N TYR A 191 -9.88 -7.04 0.43
CA TYR A 191 -10.10 -7.99 1.51
C TYR A 191 -9.32 -9.30 1.28
N GLU A 192 -9.37 -9.83 0.05
CA GLU A 192 -8.59 -11.01 -0.33
C GLU A 192 -7.09 -10.83 -0.06
N LYS A 193 -6.50 -9.70 -0.48
CA LYS A 193 -5.10 -9.40 -0.23
C LYS A 193 -4.78 -9.29 1.26
N ALA A 194 -5.59 -8.54 2.02
CA ALA A 194 -5.39 -8.39 3.46
C ALA A 194 -5.38 -9.75 4.19
N VAL A 195 -6.28 -10.67 3.80
CA VAL A 195 -6.32 -12.01 4.38
C VAL A 195 -5.19 -12.89 3.88
N ARG A 196 -4.98 -13.00 2.58
CA ARG A 196 -4.02 -13.96 1.99
C ARG A 196 -2.57 -13.51 2.13
N GLU A 197 -2.30 -12.27 1.76
CA GLU A 197 -0.95 -11.70 1.72
C GLU A 197 -0.57 -11.04 3.05
N GLY A 198 -1.55 -10.65 3.86
CA GLY A 198 -1.36 -10.16 5.22
C GLY A 198 -1.47 -11.28 6.26
N VAL A 199 -2.69 -11.58 6.70
CA VAL A 199 -2.97 -12.46 7.85
C VAL A 199 -2.33 -13.85 7.69
N VAL A 200 -2.61 -14.56 6.59
CA VAL A 200 -2.12 -15.93 6.37
C VAL A 200 -0.61 -15.96 6.19
N ALA A 201 -0.04 -15.04 5.41
CA ALA A 201 1.41 -15.00 5.18
C ALA A 201 2.20 -14.77 6.48
N GLN A 202 1.71 -13.89 7.37
CA GLN A 202 2.34 -13.67 8.67
C GLN A 202 2.16 -14.89 9.61
N ALA A 203 1.01 -15.56 9.56
CA ALA A 203 0.78 -16.80 10.31
C ALA A 203 1.76 -17.92 9.90
N GLU A 204 2.09 -18.05 8.61
CA GLU A 204 3.08 -19.03 8.14
C GLU A 204 4.50 -18.76 8.65
N LEU A 205 4.81 -17.50 9.01
CA LEU A 205 6.10 -17.13 9.62
C LEU A 205 6.19 -17.55 11.09
N LEU A 206 5.06 -17.85 11.75
CA LEU A 206 5.05 -18.34 13.12
C LEU A 206 5.50 -19.80 13.25
N SER A 207 5.34 -20.62 12.19
CA SER A 207 5.73 -22.03 12.23
C SER A 207 7.23 -22.28 12.46
N PRO A 208 8.16 -21.56 11.80
CA PRO A 208 9.59 -21.71 12.07
C PRO A 208 10.12 -20.83 13.22
N ALA A 209 9.31 -19.95 13.81
CA ALA A 209 9.78 -18.97 14.79
C ALA A 209 9.94 -19.59 16.19
N PRO A 210 10.97 -19.20 16.96
CA PRO A 210 11.10 -19.58 18.37
C PRO A 210 10.09 -18.78 19.21
N MET A 211 8.85 -19.26 19.25
CA MET A 211 7.75 -18.64 19.99
C MET A 211 7.08 -19.67 20.92
N PRO A 212 6.62 -19.27 22.11
CA PRO A 212 5.81 -20.15 22.94
C PRO A 212 4.55 -20.65 22.21
N THR A 213 4.33 -21.96 22.25
CA THR A 213 3.18 -22.60 21.57
C THR A 213 1.83 -22.02 22.00
N ALA A 214 1.70 -21.59 23.26
CA ALA A 214 0.48 -20.97 23.77
C ALA A 214 0.17 -19.63 23.07
N GLU A 215 1.15 -18.73 23.00
CA GLU A 215 1.03 -17.42 22.36
C GLU A 215 0.73 -17.54 20.87
N LYS A 216 1.43 -18.45 20.17
CA LYS A 216 1.13 -18.78 18.77
C LYS A 216 -0.34 -19.22 18.59
N ARG A 217 -0.82 -20.12 19.45
CA ARG A 217 -2.19 -20.65 19.36
C ARG A 217 -3.23 -19.59 19.63
N GLU A 218 -2.97 -18.69 20.58
CA GLU A 218 -3.84 -17.56 20.91
C GLU A 218 -3.98 -16.62 19.70
N ALA A 219 -2.87 -16.11 19.16
CA ALA A 219 -2.89 -15.19 18.02
C ALA A 219 -3.59 -15.80 16.79
N LEU A 220 -3.32 -17.07 16.48
CA LEU A 220 -3.97 -17.77 15.36
C LEU A 220 -5.47 -18.01 15.60
N THR A 221 -5.86 -18.31 16.85
CA THR A 221 -7.27 -18.54 17.20
C THR A 221 -8.07 -17.24 17.13
N GLU A 222 -7.52 -16.13 17.62
CA GLU A 222 -8.17 -14.83 17.53
C GLU A 222 -8.40 -14.41 16.08
N ALA A 223 -7.37 -14.51 15.23
CA ALA A 223 -7.49 -14.20 13.81
C ALA A 223 -8.50 -15.13 13.10
N ALA A 224 -8.52 -16.43 13.43
CA ALA A 224 -9.50 -17.38 12.89
C ALA A 224 -10.94 -17.06 13.31
N ASN A 225 -11.16 -16.60 14.54
CA ASN A 225 -12.48 -16.18 15.02
C ASN A 225 -13.00 -14.96 14.24
N ARG A 226 -12.15 -13.94 14.04
CA ARG A 226 -12.51 -12.76 13.22
C ARG A 226 -12.85 -13.14 11.78
N LEU A 227 -12.12 -14.08 11.17
CA LEU A 227 -12.45 -14.59 9.84
C LEU A 227 -13.74 -15.43 9.82
N THR A 228 -14.07 -16.11 10.92
CA THR A 228 -15.35 -16.84 11.06
C THR A 228 -16.53 -15.86 11.06
N GLU A 229 -16.43 -14.78 11.82
CA GLU A 229 -17.45 -13.72 11.83
C GLU A 229 -17.61 -13.10 10.44
N ALA A 230 -16.49 -12.84 9.75
CA ALA A 230 -16.50 -12.28 8.41
C ALA A 230 -17.15 -13.21 7.38
N GLU A 231 -16.91 -14.52 7.45
CA GLU A 231 -17.57 -15.52 6.61
C GLU A 231 -19.09 -15.51 6.84
N ALA A 232 -19.53 -15.57 8.09
CA ALA A 232 -20.93 -15.61 8.45
C ALA A 232 -21.68 -14.34 8.02
N GLU A 233 -21.10 -13.17 8.30
CA GLU A 233 -21.69 -11.88 7.94
C GLU A 233 -21.77 -11.70 6.42
N ALA A 234 -20.69 -11.94 5.67
CA ALA A 234 -20.69 -11.79 4.23
C ALA A 234 -21.64 -12.78 3.53
N THR A 235 -21.77 -14.01 4.06
CA THR A 235 -22.76 -14.99 3.58
C THR A 235 -24.19 -14.52 3.83
N SER A 236 -24.46 -13.97 5.02
CA SER A 236 -25.78 -13.42 5.36
C SER A 236 -26.16 -12.25 4.46
N LEU A 237 -25.23 -11.30 4.26
CA LEU A 237 -25.45 -10.16 3.36
C LEU A 237 -25.65 -10.59 1.91
N ALA A 238 -24.89 -11.57 1.42
CA ALA A 238 -25.03 -12.06 0.05
C ALA A 238 -26.40 -12.70 -0.24
N ALA A 239 -27.13 -13.15 0.78
CA ALA A 239 -28.47 -13.71 0.62
C ALA A 239 -29.53 -12.64 0.29
N THR A 240 -29.34 -11.41 0.77
CA THR A 240 -30.28 -10.28 0.58
C THR A 240 -29.72 -9.18 -0.31
N ALA A 241 -28.46 -9.30 -0.74
CA ALA A 241 -27.78 -8.31 -1.56
C ALA A 241 -28.36 -8.21 -2.98
N PRO A 242 -28.37 -6.99 -3.56
CA PRO A 242 -28.60 -6.81 -4.98
C PRO A 242 -27.63 -7.64 -5.85
N PRO A 243 -28.01 -8.03 -7.08
CA PRO A 243 -27.19 -8.86 -7.96
C PRO A 243 -25.76 -8.32 -8.17
N GLN A 244 -25.59 -7.00 -8.28
CA GLN A 244 -24.30 -6.34 -8.48
C GLN A 244 -23.30 -6.54 -7.33
N SER A 245 -23.78 -6.78 -6.11
CA SER A 245 -22.94 -6.89 -4.90
C SER A 245 -22.78 -8.33 -4.42
N LYS A 246 -23.72 -9.21 -4.80
CA LYS A 246 -23.78 -10.60 -4.35
C LYS A 246 -22.47 -11.37 -4.60
N ASN A 247 -21.92 -11.28 -5.80
CA ASN A 247 -20.69 -12.00 -6.14
C ASN A 247 -19.47 -11.53 -5.34
N ALA A 248 -19.37 -10.22 -5.06
CA ALA A 248 -18.30 -9.67 -4.26
C ALA A 248 -18.39 -10.13 -2.80
N LEU A 249 -19.59 -10.12 -2.20
CA LEU A 249 -19.81 -10.61 -0.84
C LEU A 249 -19.52 -12.12 -0.72
N LEU A 250 -19.91 -12.92 -1.71
CA LEU A 250 -19.56 -14.35 -1.76
C LEU A 250 -18.05 -14.56 -1.85
N ALA A 251 -17.32 -13.72 -2.59
CA ALA A 251 -15.86 -13.76 -2.66
C ALA A 251 -15.20 -13.43 -1.31
N ILE A 252 -15.73 -12.43 -0.58
CA ILE A 252 -15.30 -12.12 0.79
C ILE A 252 -15.54 -13.32 1.72
N ALA A 253 -16.74 -13.90 1.71
CA ALA A 253 -17.09 -15.06 2.53
C ALA A 253 -16.16 -16.26 2.24
N LYS A 254 -15.94 -16.57 0.96
CA LYS A 254 -15.02 -17.64 0.54
C LYS A 254 -13.59 -17.38 1.01
N THR A 255 -13.09 -16.16 0.85
CA THR A 255 -11.74 -15.79 1.29
C THR A 255 -11.59 -15.93 2.80
N ALA A 256 -12.59 -15.47 3.57
CA ALA A 256 -12.59 -15.58 5.02
C ALA A 256 -12.56 -17.06 5.47
N LYS A 257 -13.39 -17.90 4.83
CA LYS A 257 -13.39 -19.36 5.04
C LYS A 257 -12.03 -19.99 4.75
N ASP A 258 -11.48 -19.73 3.56
CA ASP A 258 -10.18 -20.26 3.13
C ASP A 258 -9.06 -19.84 4.10
N GLY A 259 -9.05 -18.58 4.52
CA GLY A 259 -8.09 -18.04 5.49
C GLY A 259 -8.22 -18.70 6.86
N LYS A 260 -9.44 -18.80 7.40
CA LYS A 260 -9.74 -19.50 8.67
C LYS A 260 -9.21 -20.93 8.65
N THR A 261 -9.52 -21.69 7.60
CA THR A 261 -9.06 -23.09 7.47
C THR A 261 -7.53 -23.18 7.52
N LYS A 262 -6.82 -22.26 6.84
CA LYS A 262 -5.35 -22.22 6.89
C LYS A 262 -4.80 -21.89 8.27
N LEU A 263 -5.37 -20.89 8.96
CA LEU A 263 -4.94 -20.52 10.31
C LEU A 263 -5.12 -21.66 11.31
N LEU A 264 -6.25 -22.39 11.22
CA LEU A 264 -6.51 -23.55 12.06
C LEU A 264 -5.54 -24.71 11.78
N ALA A 265 -5.12 -24.89 10.52
CA ALA A 265 -4.11 -25.89 10.18
C ALA A 265 -2.72 -25.53 10.73
N LEU A 266 -2.34 -24.24 10.74
CA LEU A 266 -1.07 -23.75 11.28
C LEU A 266 -1.01 -23.74 12.82
N ARG A 267 -2.17 -23.85 13.48
CA ARG A 267 -2.31 -23.88 14.94
C ARG A 267 -1.90 -25.22 15.55
N GLY A 268 -2.11 -26.31 14.81
CA GLY A 268 -1.73 -27.68 15.20
C GLY A 268 -0.22 -27.84 15.24
#